data_AF-A0AAF0IVQ6-F1
#
_entry.id   AF-A0AAF0IVQ6-F1
#
_cell.length_a   1.000
_cell.length_b   1.000
_cell.length_c   1.000
_cell.angle_alpha   90.00
_cell.angle_beta   90.00
_cell.angle_gamma   90.00
#
_symmetry.space_group_name_H-M   'P 1'
#
loop_
_entity.id
_entity.type
_entity.pdbx_description
1 polymer ?
#
loop_
_entity_poly.entity_id
_entity_poly.type
_entity_poly.pdbx_seq_one_letter_code
_entity_poly.pdbx_strand_id
1 'polypeptide(L)'
;MYQSLDSIDGKQARRTGMAGPLGELFDHGCDALNTILENLLVSEAMGLGRSYWSILSLAAAMANFYLTTWEEAHTHTLYLSAFSGPVEGILMVCTMYCFAGIFGGPSFYLQGVFNATGLSKVPYVRENLAWANWPVSDILVSLAIAGLIGNALASYGNVYKACVREKRSVFKPLLGLIPFVVLTTSNVAWMLGNQSQLFVQGPLFVPFLIFWGLSFAYLVGLVIISHVCKGPFPYWNWIFVPSILGAVDAHLPQSILQNSAIATQWTVYGALLLSSAVYAYFVYDVISTITEETGKPCFTVVSKDRKD
;
A
#
# COMPACT_ATOMS: atom_id res chain seq x y z
N MET A 1 5.85 9.56 15.32
CA MET A 1 7.16 10.21 15.07
C MET A 1 7.48 10.24 13.59
N TYR A 2 7.56 9.10 12.89
CA TYR A 2 7.82 9.01 11.44
C TYR A 2 6.99 10.01 10.64
N GLN A 3 5.65 9.93 10.70
CA GLN A 3 4.79 10.81 9.91
C GLN A 3 5.05 12.30 10.15
N SER A 4 5.34 12.68 11.39
CA SER A 4 5.58 14.08 11.71
C SER A 4 6.88 14.59 11.08
N LEU A 5 7.89 13.73 10.96
CA LEU A 5 9.17 14.04 10.33
C LEU A 5 9.08 14.01 8.80
N ASP A 6 8.30 13.06 8.29
CA ASP A 6 7.92 12.95 6.90
C ASP A 6 7.19 14.22 6.43
N SER A 7 6.06 14.58 7.04
CA SER A 7 5.24 15.73 6.61
C SER A 7 5.87 17.13 6.78
N ILE A 8 7.06 17.26 7.38
CA ILE A 8 7.79 18.53 7.48
C ILE A 8 8.89 18.67 6.43
N ASP A 9 9.26 17.60 5.73
CA ASP A 9 10.37 17.55 4.80
C ASP A 9 10.19 18.53 3.63
N GLY A 10 8.99 18.62 3.05
CA GLY A 10 8.66 19.49 1.92
C GLY A 10 8.61 20.96 2.33
N LYS A 11 8.19 21.25 3.57
CA LYS A 11 8.29 22.61 4.14
C LYS A 11 9.75 23.01 4.29
N GLN A 12 10.59 22.10 4.78
CA GLN A 12 12.02 22.36 4.94
C GLN A 12 12.71 22.48 3.57
N ALA A 13 12.39 21.63 2.59
CA ALA A 13 12.93 21.69 1.23
C ALA A 13 12.56 23.01 0.53
N ARG A 14 11.34 23.52 0.71
CA ARG A 14 10.94 24.85 0.22
C ARG A 14 11.73 25.97 0.91
N ARG A 15 11.91 25.89 2.23
CA ARG A 15 12.67 26.88 3.02
C ARG A 15 14.15 26.92 2.62
N THR A 16 14.75 25.78 2.30
CA THR A 16 16.17 25.68 1.92
C THR A 16 16.43 25.77 0.42
N GLY A 17 15.38 25.88 -0.42
CA GLY A 17 15.51 25.91 -1.88
C GLY A 17 15.86 24.55 -2.51
N MET A 18 15.75 23.46 -1.72
CA MET A 18 16.05 22.10 -2.14
C MET A 18 14.86 21.36 -2.77
N ALA A 19 13.66 21.97 -2.80
CA ALA A 19 12.49 21.38 -3.45
C ALA A 19 12.77 20.98 -4.92
N GLY A 20 12.23 19.84 -5.34
CA GLY A 20 12.36 19.30 -6.69
C GLY A 20 11.91 17.84 -6.81
N PRO A 21 11.98 17.26 -8.02
CA PRO A 21 11.54 15.89 -8.32
C PRO A 21 12.15 14.80 -7.45
N LEU A 22 13.40 14.99 -7.01
CA LEU A 22 14.08 14.06 -6.11
C LEU A 22 13.36 13.90 -4.78
N GLY A 23 12.90 15.02 -4.20
CA GLY A 23 12.21 15.03 -2.92
C GLY A 23 10.86 14.33 -3.02
N GLU A 24 10.08 14.66 -4.06
CA GLU A 24 8.78 14.03 -4.33
C GLU A 24 8.90 12.51 -4.55
N LEU A 25 9.90 12.07 -5.32
CA LEU A 25 10.16 10.65 -5.51
C LEU A 25 10.55 9.94 -4.21
N PHE A 26 11.40 10.57 -3.40
CA PHE A 26 11.89 9.97 -2.16
C PHE A 26 10.78 9.84 -1.13
N ASP A 27 10.02 10.92 -0.92
CA ASP A 27 8.85 11.02 -0.03
C ASP A 27 7.84 9.91 -0.36
N HIS A 28 7.32 9.92 -1.59
CA HIS A 28 6.33 8.93 -2.01
C HIS A 28 6.90 7.50 -2.08
N GLY A 29 8.19 7.34 -2.37
CA GLY A 29 8.86 6.04 -2.36
C GLY A 29 8.92 5.43 -0.97
N CYS A 30 9.25 6.24 0.04
CA CYS A 30 9.20 5.86 1.45
C CYS A 30 7.78 5.54 1.91
N ASP A 31 6.80 6.36 1.55
CA ASP A 31 5.38 6.13 1.86
C ASP A 31 4.84 4.82 1.25
N ALA A 32 5.26 4.49 0.02
CA ALA A 32 4.86 3.27 -0.63
C ALA A 32 5.38 2.02 0.11
N LEU A 33 6.61 2.07 0.66
CA LEU A 33 7.12 0.99 1.52
C LEU A 33 6.41 0.97 2.87
N ASN A 34 6.22 2.14 3.46
CA ASN A 34 5.62 2.27 4.78
C ASN A 34 4.17 1.77 4.79
N THR A 35 3.45 1.87 3.67
CA THR A 35 2.10 1.32 3.50
C THR A 35 2.02 -0.17 3.91
N ILE A 36 3.03 -0.98 3.60
CA ILE A 36 3.04 -2.41 3.92
C ILE A 36 3.50 -2.66 5.35
N LEU A 37 4.54 -1.96 5.80
CA LEU A 37 5.05 -2.08 7.16
C LEU A 37 3.98 -1.66 8.18
N GLU A 38 3.31 -0.54 7.95
CA GLU A 38 2.22 -0.05 8.79
C GLU A 38 1.04 -1.02 8.77
N ASN A 39 0.66 -1.55 7.60
CA ASN A 39 -0.43 -2.53 7.54
C ASN A 39 -0.10 -3.82 8.32
N LEU A 40 1.16 -4.27 8.35
CA LEU A 40 1.58 -5.40 9.19
C LEU A 40 1.39 -5.09 10.68
N LEU A 41 1.78 -3.89 11.11
CA LEU A 41 1.63 -3.44 12.51
C LEU A 41 0.15 -3.26 12.90
N VAL A 42 -0.67 -2.65 12.03
CA VAL A 42 -2.13 -2.55 12.24
C VAL A 42 -2.77 -3.93 12.31
N SER A 43 -2.39 -4.84 11.42
CA SER A 43 -2.91 -6.22 11.42
C SER A 43 -2.55 -6.97 12.69
N GLU A 44 -1.35 -6.74 13.24
CA GLU A 44 -0.93 -7.29 14.53
C GLU A 44 -1.74 -6.70 15.68
N ALA A 45 -1.84 -5.36 15.76
CA ALA A 45 -2.55 -4.68 16.84
C ALA A 45 -4.03 -5.06 16.92
N MET A 46 -4.65 -5.32 15.76
CA MET A 46 -6.04 -5.76 15.64
C MET A 46 -6.21 -7.29 15.76
N GLY A 47 -5.13 -8.07 15.75
CA GLY A 47 -5.20 -9.53 15.80
C GLY A 47 -5.70 -10.20 14.52
N LEU A 48 -5.62 -9.53 13.36
CA LEU A 48 -6.08 -10.09 12.09
C LEU A 48 -5.32 -11.37 11.70
N GLY A 49 -4.05 -11.47 12.10
CA GLY A 49 -3.22 -12.66 11.92
C GLY A 49 -3.05 -13.05 10.46
N ARG A 50 -3.10 -14.36 10.18
CA ARG A 50 -2.98 -14.93 8.83
C ARG A 50 -4.37 -15.22 8.28
N SER A 51 -5.10 -14.16 7.96
CA SER A 51 -6.51 -14.24 7.54
C SER A 51 -6.76 -13.45 6.25
N TYR A 52 -7.92 -13.69 5.64
CA TYR A 52 -8.39 -12.89 4.51
C TYR A 52 -8.57 -11.42 4.88
N TRP A 53 -8.88 -11.09 6.13
CA TRP A 53 -8.99 -9.72 6.60
C TRP A 53 -7.66 -8.97 6.54
N SER A 54 -6.54 -9.62 6.89
CA SER A 54 -5.20 -9.01 6.77
C SER A 54 -4.87 -8.67 5.31
N ILE A 55 -5.31 -9.52 4.39
CA ILE A 55 -5.06 -9.36 2.94
C ILE A 55 -5.96 -8.28 2.35
N LEU A 56 -7.24 -8.26 2.73
CA LEU A 56 -8.17 -7.21 2.34
C LEU A 56 -7.71 -5.85 2.87
N SER A 57 -7.24 -5.78 4.12
CA SER A 57 -6.65 -4.57 4.71
C SER A 57 -5.44 -4.11 3.91
N LEU A 58 -4.49 -5.00 3.59
CA LEU A 58 -3.31 -4.68 2.80
C LEU A 58 -3.68 -4.17 1.41
N ALA A 59 -4.54 -4.91 0.70
CA ALA A 59 -4.99 -4.55 -0.64
C ALA A 59 -5.73 -3.20 -0.62
N ALA A 60 -6.53 -2.92 0.41
CA ALA A 60 -7.24 -1.66 0.55
C ALA A 60 -6.28 -0.49 0.80
N ALA A 61 -5.28 -0.65 1.67
CA ALA A 61 -4.27 0.36 1.94
C ALA A 61 -3.46 0.68 0.66
N MET A 62 -2.97 -0.34 -0.04
CA MET A 62 -2.23 -0.16 -1.30
C MET A 62 -3.13 0.44 -2.41
N ALA A 63 -4.39 0.06 -2.49
CA ALA A 63 -5.33 0.63 -3.46
C ALA A 63 -5.56 2.11 -3.20
N ASN A 64 -5.73 2.51 -1.94
CA ASN A 64 -5.93 3.91 -1.57
C ASN A 64 -4.72 4.77 -1.94
N PHE A 65 -3.52 4.26 -1.66
CA PHE A 65 -2.27 4.92 -2.04
C PHE A 65 -2.13 5.02 -3.56
N TYR A 66 -2.31 3.90 -4.28
CA TYR A 66 -2.19 3.85 -5.73
C TYR A 66 -3.18 4.77 -6.45
N LEU A 67 -4.45 4.82 -5.99
CA LEU A 67 -5.47 5.70 -6.57
C LEU A 67 -5.09 7.17 -6.45
N THR A 68 -4.51 7.57 -5.31
CA THR A 68 -4.02 8.93 -5.10
C THR A 68 -2.86 9.25 -6.04
N THR A 69 -1.87 8.35 -6.18
CA THR A 69 -0.77 8.52 -7.12
C THR A 69 -1.26 8.53 -8.58
N TRP A 70 -2.20 7.66 -8.92
CA TRP A 70 -2.80 7.59 -10.26
C TRP A 70 -3.58 8.87 -10.59
N GLU A 71 -4.31 9.41 -9.62
CA GLU A 71 -5.04 10.67 -9.76
C GLU A 71 -4.08 11.83 -10.01
N GLU A 72 -3.04 11.94 -9.21
CA GLU A 72 -2.02 12.97 -9.37
C GLU A 72 -1.32 12.86 -10.73
N ALA A 73 -0.96 11.65 -11.15
CA ALA A 73 -0.33 11.40 -12.46
C ALA A 73 -1.19 11.90 -13.62
N HIS A 74 -2.52 11.87 -13.48
CA HIS A 74 -3.46 12.30 -14.52
C HIS A 74 -3.96 13.74 -14.35
N THR A 75 -3.98 14.30 -13.15
CA THR A 75 -4.53 15.64 -12.89
C THR A 75 -3.48 16.71 -12.64
N HIS A 76 -2.23 16.29 -12.38
CA HIS A 76 -1.14 17.14 -11.92
C HIS A 76 -1.45 17.90 -10.63
N THR A 77 -2.30 17.31 -9.79
CA THR A 77 -2.69 17.87 -8.50
C THR A 77 -2.86 16.71 -7.52
N LEU A 78 -2.14 16.77 -6.40
CA LEU A 78 -2.36 15.85 -5.29
C LEU A 78 -3.63 16.26 -4.55
N TYR A 79 -4.72 15.52 -4.76
CA TYR A 79 -5.95 15.68 -4.00
C TYR A 79 -5.84 14.84 -2.72
N LEU A 80 -5.77 15.51 -1.58
CA LEU A 80 -5.94 14.83 -0.30
C LEU A 80 -7.42 14.53 -0.11
N SER A 81 -7.76 13.27 0.19
CA SER A 81 -9.16 12.90 0.38
C SER A 81 -9.80 13.75 1.47
N ALA A 82 -11.01 14.27 1.20
CA ALA A 82 -11.80 15.03 2.16
C ALA A 82 -12.26 14.16 3.35
N PHE A 83 -12.26 12.84 3.20
CA PHE A 83 -12.56 11.87 4.25
C PHE A 83 -11.43 10.83 4.31
N SER A 84 -10.79 10.69 5.47
CA SER A 84 -9.59 9.84 5.64
C SER A 84 -8.40 10.29 4.76
N GLY A 85 -8.06 11.57 4.81
CA GLY A 85 -6.77 12.06 4.33
C GLY A 85 -5.59 11.49 5.16
N PRO A 86 -4.33 11.77 4.78
CA PRO A 86 -3.17 11.20 5.47
C PRO A 86 -3.15 11.50 6.98
N VAL A 87 -3.56 12.70 7.39
CA VAL A 87 -3.57 13.11 8.80
C VAL A 87 -4.65 12.35 9.58
N GLU A 88 -5.89 12.34 9.09
CA GLU A 88 -7.00 11.64 9.74
C GLU A 88 -6.73 10.14 9.81
N GLY A 89 -6.20 9.55 8.72
CA GLY A 89 -5.80 8.14 8.65
C GLY A 89 -4.83 7.76 9.76
N ILE A 90 -3.80 8.58 9.95
CA ILE A 90 -2.75 8.28 10.93
C ILE A 90 -3.21 8.53 12.35
N LEU A 91 -4.06 9.54 12.59
CA LEU A 91 -4.71 9.73 13.88
C LEU A 91 -5.62 8.56 14.22
N MET A 92 -6.34 7.99 13.25
CA MET A 92 -7.12 6.76 13.44
C MET A 92 -6.22 5.58 13.82
N VAL A 93 -5.12 5.34 13.10
CA VAL A 93 -4.18 4.26 13.43
C VAL A 93 -3.51 4.46 14.80
N CYS A 94 -3.07 5.68 15.12
CA CYS A 94 -2.53 6.00 16.44
C CYS A 94 -3.57 5.73 17.55
N THR A 95 -4.82 6.11 17.31
CA THR A 95 -5.93 5.81 18.22
C THR A 95 -6.08 4.29 18.38
N MET A 96 -6.04 3.53 17.29
CA MET A 96 -6.14 2.08 17.35
C MET A 96 -5.01 1.45 18.18
N TYR A 97 -3.77 1.93 18.04
CA TYR A 97 -2.66 1.47 18.87
C TYR A 97 -2.82 1.85 20.35
N CYS A 98 -3.28 3.06 20.65
CA CYS A 98 -3.58 3.44 22.04
C CYS A 98 -4.67 2.55 22.64
N PHE A 99 -5.74 2.26 21.90
CA PHE A 99 -6.80 1.35 22.34
C PHE A 99 -6.28 -0.07 22.55
N ALA A 100 -5.44 -0.59 21.64
CA ALA A 100 -4.79 -1.88 21.82
C ALA A 100 -3.98 -1.90 23.13
N GLY A 101 -3.15 -0.87 23.35
CA GLY A 101 -2.32 -0.77 24.57
C GLY A 101 -3.12 -0.67 25.87
N ILE A 102 -4.23 0.09 25.87
CA ILE A 102 -5.07 0.31 27.07
C ILE A 102 -5.91 -0.93 27.40
N PHE A 103 -6.48 -1.58 26.39
CA PHE A 103 -7.48 -2.64 26.57
C PHE A 103 -6.94 -4.08 26.46
N GLY A 104 -5.62 -4.26 26.61
CA GLY A 104 -5.01 -5.60 26.69
C GLY A 104 -4.76 -6.26 25.33
N GLY A 105 -4.39 -5.47 24.34
CA GLY A 105 -3.90 -5.90 23.03
C GLY A 105 -5.00 -6.31 22.06
N PRO A 106 -4.72 -7.29 21.17
CA PRO A 106 -5.65 -7.72 20.12
C PRO A 106 -7.00 -8.25 20.62
N SER A 107 -7.06 -8.70 21.87
CA SER A 107 -8.28 -9.25 22.48
C SER A 107 -9.47 -8.29 22.42
N PHE A 108 -9.22 -6.98 22.53
CA PHE A 108 -10.24 -5.94 22.39
C PHE A 108 -10.84 -5.85 20.99
N TYR A 109 -10.03 -6.11 19.95
CA TYR A 109 -10.49 -6.03 18.56
C TYR A 109 -11.18 -7.31 18.10
N LEU A 110 -10.79 -8.45 18.66
CA LEU A 110 -11.35 -9.76 18.33
C LEU A 110 -12.72 -10.03 18.99
N GLN A 111 -13.06 -9.33 20.06
CA GLN A 111 -14.40 -9.43 20.64
C GLN A 111 -15.46 -8.77 19.75
N GLY A 112 -16.69 -9.28 19.85
CA GLY A 112 -17.83 -8.71 19.14
C GLY A 112 -18.15 -7.27 19.59
N VAL A 113 -18.62 -6.44 18.67
CA VAL A 113 -18.94 -5.03 18.93
C VAL A 113 -19.94 -4.81 20.07
N PHE A 114 -20.92 -5.71 20.26
CA PHE A 114 -21.85 -5.64 21.38
C PHE A 114 -21.21 -6.05 22.71
N ASN A 115 -20.18 -6.89 22.69
CA ASN A 115 -19.37 -7.16 23.87
C ASN A 115 -18.50 -5.95 24.23
N ALA A 116 -17.84 -5.35 23.23
CA ALA A 116 -17.01 -4.17 23.42
C ALA A 116 -17.80 -2.95 23.96
N THR A 117 -19.04 -2.77 23.49
CA THR A 117 -19.92 -1.67 23.92
C THR A 117 -20.77 -1.99 25.16
N GLY A 118 -20.77 -3.23 25.63
CA GLY A 118 -21.61 -3.70 26.74
C GLY A 118 -23.08 -3.94 26.38
N LEU A 119 -23.49 -3.70 25.12
CA LEU A 119 -24.85 -3.94 24.62
C LEU A 119 -25.27 -5.42 24.67
N SER A 120 -24.31 -6.34 24.71
CA SER A 120 -24.59 -7.78 24.88
C SER A 120 -25.29 -8.13 26.19
N LYS A 121 -25.28 -7.22 27.19
CA LYS A 121 -26.02 -7.37 28.45
C LYS A 121 -27.53 -7.11 28.32
N VAL A 122 -27.97 -6.48 27.23
CA VAL A 122 -29.38 -6.19 26.99
C VAL A 122 -30.06 -7.47 26.44
N PRO A 123 -31.10 -8.02 27.11
CA PRO A 123 -31.72 -9.28 26.70
C PRO A 123 -32.20 -9.28 25.24
N TYR A 124 -32.84 -8.18 24.81
CA TYR A 124 -33.30 -8.02 23.43
C TYR A 124 -32.16 -8.12 22.41
N VAL A 125 -31.02 -7.46 22.66
CA VAL A 125 -29.84 -7.48 21.76
C VAL A 125 -29.24 -8.88 21.71
N ARG A 126 -29.08 -9.52 22.87
CA ARG A 126 -28.54 -10.88 22.98
C ARG A 126 -29.42 -11.92 22.28
N GLU A 127 -30.73 -11.77 22.35
CA GLU A 127 -31.67 -12.78 21.84
C GLU A 127 -32.03 -12.55 20.36
N ASN A 128 -32.11 -11.29 19.91
CA ASN A 128 -32.59 -10.95 18.55
C ASN A 128 -31.49 -10.43 17.61
N LEU A 129 -30.39 -9.90 18.16
CA LEU A 129 -29.34 -9.24 17.38
C LEU A 129 -27.97 -9.92 17.47
N ALA A 130 -27.83 -11.07 18.13
CA ALA A 130 -26.53 -11.74 18.29
C ALA A 130 -25.78 -12.00 16.98
N TRP A 131 -26.49 -12.20 15.86
CA TRP A 131 -25.92 -12.37 14.53
C TRP A 131 -25.14 -11.15 14.02
N ALA A 132 -25.44 -9.95 14.52
CA ALA A 132 -24.78 -8.70 14.15
C ALA A 132 -23.57 -8.37 15.05
N ASN A 133 -23.23 -9.25 16.00
CA ASN A 133 -22.13 -9.06 16.95
C ASN A 133 -20.76 -9.40 16.33
N TRP A 134 -20.41 -8.72 15.25
CA TRP A 134 -19.17 -8.97 14.52
C TRP A 134 -17.94 -8.48 15.30
N PRO A 135 -16.77 -9.11 15.12
CA PRO A 135 -15.52 -8.61 15.70
C PRO A 135 -15.30 -7.14 15.34
N VAL A 136 -14.80 -6.36 16.30
CA VAL A 136 -14.49 -4.94 16.07
C VAL A 136 -13.47 -4.79 14.93
N SER A 137 -12.50 -5.71 14.84
CA SER A 137 -11.51 -5.76 13.76
C SER A 137 -12.16 -5.79 12.38
N ASP A 138 -13.13 -6.67 12.19
CA ASP A 138 -13.78 -6.97 10.91
C ASP A 138 -14.63 -5.77 10.48
N ILE A 139 -15.29 -5.11 11.43
CA ILE A 139 -16.04 -3.87 11.22
C ILE A 139 -15.10 -2.76 10.75
N LEU A 140 -13.94 -2.57 11.41
CA LEU A 140 -12.99 -1.52 11.05
C LEU A 140 -12.40 -1.73 9.65
N VAL A 141 -12.02 -2.96 9.29
CA VAL A 141 -11.57 -3.27 7.92
C VAL A 141 -12.69 -3.06 6.90
N SER A 142 -13.93 -3.44 7.23
CA SER A 142 -15.09 -3.21 6.37
C SER A 142 -15.36 -1.72 6.13
N LEU A 143 -15.23 -0.89 7.18
CA LEU A 143 -15.32 0.57 7.07
C LEU A 143 -14.19 1.16 6.24
N ALA A 144 -12.96 0.66 6.38
CA ALA A 144 -11.83 1.07 5.55
C ALA A 144 -12.07 0.75 4.06
N ILE A 145 -12.63 -0.43 3.75
CA ILE A 145 -13.01 -0.81 2.37
C ILE A 145 -14.13 0.10 1.84
N ALA A 146 -15.14 0.42 2.66
CA ALA A 146 -16.19 1.35 2.27
C ALA A 146 -15.63 2.75 1.99
N GLY A 147 -14.70 3.23 2.82
CA GLY A 147 -13.97 4.48 2.62
C GLY A 147 -13.16 4.48 1.32
N LEU A 148 -12.46 3.38 1.02
CA LEU A 148 -11.74 3.18 -0.23
C LEU A 148 -12.66 3.32 -1.46
N ILE A 149 -13.85 2.73 -1.42
CA ILE A 149 -14.82 2.86 -2.52
C ILE A 149 -15.19 4.33 -2.73
N GLY A 150 -15.45 5.07 -1.65
CA GLY A 150 -15.69 6.51 -1.69
C GLY A 150 -14.53 7.28 -2.31
N ASN A 151 -13.30 7.00 -1.87
CA ASN A 151 -12.08 7.62 -2.39
C ASN A 151 -11.85 7.30 -3.88
N ALA A 152 -12.08 6.06 -4.30
CA ALA A 152 -11.95 5.65 -5.70
C ALA A 152 -12.95 6.40 -6.62
N LEU A 153 -14.20 6.55 -6.17
CA LEU A 153 -15.23 7.30 -6.90
C LEU A 153 -14.87 8.79 -6.99
N ALA A 154 -14.41 9.39 -5.89
CA ALA A 154 -13.97 10.79 -5.85
C ALA A 154 -12.76 11.04 -6.77
N SER A 155 -11.75 10.17 -6.68
CA SER A 155 -10.53 10.20 -7.48
C SER A 155 -10.84 10.09 -8.97
N TYR A 156 -11.69 9.14 -9.38
CA TYR A 156 -12.15 9.06 -10.76
C TYR A 156 -12.93 10.32 -11.19
N GLY A 157 -13.77 10.88 -10.32
CA GLY A 157 -14.48 12.13 -10.57
C GLY A 157 -13.55 13.31 -10.87
N ASN A 158 -12.43 13.41 -10.16
CA ASN A 158 -11.42 14.45 -10.37
C ASN A 158 -10.64 14.22 -11.69
N VAL A 159 -10.22 12.99 -11.96
CA VAL A 159 -9.59 12.63 -13.25
C VAL A 159 -10.53 12.90 -14.42
N TYR A 160 -11.81 12.54 -14.30
CA TYR A 160 -12.83 12.80 -15.30
C TYR A 160 -12.94 14.31 -15.61
N LYS A 161 -13.06 15.15 -14.58
CA LYS A 161 -13.12 16.61 -14.74
C LYS A 161 -11.88 17.17 -15.43
N ALA A 162 -10.69 16.70 -15.03
CA ALA A 162 -9.43 17.09 -15.68
C ALA A 162 -9.41 16.66 -17.16
N CYS A 163 -9.84 15.43 -17.46
CA CYS A 163 -9.92 14.92 -18.83
C CYS A 163 -10.82 15.77 -19.73
N VAL A 164 -12.01 16.10 -19.24
CA VAL A 164 -12.98 16.92 -19.98
C VAL A 164 -12.42 18.32 -20.23
N ARG A 165 -11.82 18.95 -19.21
CA ARG A 165 -11.19 20.28 -19.31
C ARG A 165 -10.07 20.31 -20.36
N GLU A 166 -9.25 19.27 -20.40
CA GLU A 166 -8.09 19.14 -21.30
C GLU A 166 -8.44 18.50 -22.65
N LYS A 167 -9.72 18.19 -22.89
CA LYS A 167 -10.21 17.53 -24.13
C LYS A 167 -9.48 16.21 -24.45
N ARG A 168 -9.13 15.44 -23.41
CA ARG A 168 -8.50 14.11 -23.52
C ARG A 168 -9.52 13.00 -23.22
N SER A 169 -9.19 11.77 -23.60
CA SER A 169 -10.05 10.60 -23.33
C SER A 169 -10.23 10.38 -21.83
N VAL A 170 -11.48 10.15 -21.42
CA VAL A 170 -11.86 9.80 -20.03
C VAL A 170 -11.64 8.30 -19.73
N PHE A 171 -11.48 7.47 -20.76
CA PHE A 171 -11.32 6.02 -20.61
C PHE A 171 -9.85 5.59 -20.60
N LYS A 172 -8.98 6.31 -21.31
CA LYS A 172 -7.55 5.99 -21.35
C LYS A 172 -6.90 5.96 -19.94
N PRO A 173 -7.22 6.89 -19.01
CA PRO A 173 -6.71 6.82 -17.64
C PRO A 173 -7.04 5.52 -16.90
N LEU A 174 -8.18 4.88 -17.19
CA LEU A 174 -8.58 3.62 -16.53
C LEU A 174 -7.64 2.47 -16.88
N LEU A 175 -6.97 2.52 -18.04
CA LEU A 175 -5.92 1.55 -18.37
C LEU A 175 -4.74 1.66 -17.39
N GLY A 176 -4.54 2.83 -16.80
CA GLY A 176 -3.55 3.06 -15.76
C GLY A 176 -3.85 2.34 -14.45
N LEU A 177 -5.04 1.75 -14.27
CA LEU A 177 -5.37 0.91 -13.11
C LEU A 177 -4.98 -0.57 -13.31
N ILE A 178 -4.81 -0.99 -14.57
CA ILE A 178 -4.46 -2.38 -14.93
C ILE A 178 -3.19 -2.87 -14.20
N PRO A 179 -2.08 -2.10 -14.12
CA PRO A 179 -0.86 -2.56 -13.45
C PRO A 179 -1.10 -2.97 -12.00
N PHE A 180 -1.86 -2.16 -11.25
CA PHE A 180 -2.20 -2.45 -9.85
C PHE A 180 -3.15 -3.65 -9.73
N VAL A 181 -4.16 -3.75 -10.61
CA VAL A 181 -5.10 -4.87 -10.64
C VAL A 181 -4.35 -6.18 -10.93
N VAL A 182 -3.47 -6.21 -11.94
CA VAL A 182 -2.67 -7.39 -12.29
C VAL A 182 -1.78 -7.80 -11.13
N LEU A 183 -1.04 -6.86 -10.53
CA LEU A 183 -0.19 -7.15 -9.36
C LEU A 183 -1.01 -7.73 -8.19
N THR A 184 -2.11 -7.10 -7.85
CA THR A 184 -2.95 -7.49 -6.70
C THR A 184 -3.61 -8.85 -6.92
N THR A 185 -4.27 -9.02 -8.06
CA THR A 185 -4.95 -10.29 -8.40
C THR A 185 -3.98 -11.45 -8.55
N SER A 186 -2.79 -11.23 -9.12
CA SER A 186 -1.76 -12.27 -9.20
C SER A 186 -1.29 -12.70 -7.81
N ASN A 187 -0.99 -11.74 -6.91
CA ASN A 187 -0.54 -12.07 -5.56
C ASN A 187 -1.62 -12.76 -4.72
N VAL A 188 -2.88 -12.32 -4.83
CA VAL A 188 -4.01 -13.00 -4.20
C VAL A 188 -4.18 -14.41 -4.76
N ALA A 189 -4.11 -14.59 -6.09
CA ALA A 189 -4.21 -15.90 -6.71
C ALA A 189 -3.08 -16.83 -6.26
N TRP A 190 -1.83 -16.35 -6.20
CA TRP A 190 -0.70 -17.11 -5.69
C TRP A 190 -0.94 -17.57 -4.25
N MET A 191 -1.37 -16.66 -3.39
CA MET A 191 -1.59 -16.97 -1.97
C MET A 191 -2.74 -17.96 -1.72
N LEU A 192 -3.77 -17.95 -2.56
CA LEU A 192 -4.89 -18.90 -2.49
C LEU A 192 -4.57 -20.26 -3.14
N GLY A 193 -3.62 -20.29 -4.08
CA GLY A 193 -3.20 -21.49 -4.79
C GLY A 193 -2.45 -22.48 -3.89
N ASN A 194 -2.17 -23.67 -4.43
CA ASN A 194 -1.41 -24.73 -3.79
C ASN A 194 -1.88 -25.00 -2.35
N GLN A 195 -3.18 -25.23 -2.15
CA GLN A 195 -3.80 -25.45 -0.82
C GLN A 195 -3.57 -24.30 0.18
N SER A 196 -3.40 -23.06 -0.31
CA SER A 196 -3.19 -21.87 0.53
C SER A 196 -2.00 -22.00 1.49
N GLN A 197 -0.92 -22.68 1.07
CA GLN A 197 0.28 -22.92 1.88
C GLN A 197 0.90 -21.61 2.41
N LEU A 198 0.75 -20.50 1.69
CA LEU A 198 1.23 -19.18 2.13
C LEU A 198 0.47 -18.63 3.35
N PHE A 199 -0.80 -18.99 3.55
CA PHE A 199 -1.54 -18.68 4.78
C PHE A 199 -1.16 -19.63 5.91
N VAL A 200 -1.06 -20.93 5.60
CA VAL A 200 -0.90 -22.00 6.60
C VAL A 200 0.52 -22.04 7.18
N GLN A 201 1.54 -21.75 6.36
CA GLN A 201 2.93 -21.74 6.80
C GLN A 201 3.33 -20.34 7.32
N GLY A 202 3.39 -20.21 8.64
CA GLY A 202 3.76 -18.96 9.31
C GLY A 202 5.04 -18.28 8.77
N PRO A 203 6.14 -19.03 8.54
CA PRO A 203 7.39 -18.47 8.02
C PRO A 203 7.32 -17.92 6.58
N LEU A 204 6.23 -18.14 5.84
CA LEU A 204 6.09 -17.68 4.45
C LEU A 204 5.21 -16.43 4.34
N PHE A 205 4.27 -16.24 5.26
CA PHE A 205 3.27 -15.19 5.17
C PHE A 205 3.90 -13.78 5.14
N VAL A 206 4.70 -13.44 6.16
CA VAL A 206 5.33 -12.10 6.24
C VAL A 206 6.32 -11.85 5.10
N PRO A 207 7.26 -12.76 4.78
CA PRO A 207 8.14 -12.60 3.61
C PRO A 207 7.39 -12.37 2.30
N PHE A 208 6.28 -13.08 2.09
CA PHE A 208 5.44 -12.89 0.91
C PHE A 208 4.79 -11.50 0.87
N LEU A 209 4.27 -11.01 2.00
CA LEU A 209 3.70 -9.65 2.06
C LEU A 209 4.77 -8.57 1.83
N ILE A 210 6.00 -8.76 2.30
CA ILE A 210 7.12 -7.85 2.03
C ILE A 210 7.48 -7.87 0.54
N PHE A 211 7.55 -9.05 -0.09
CA PHE A 211 7.75 -9.19 -1.53
C PHE A 211 6.68 -8.43 -2.33
N TRP A 212 5.40 -8.61 -1.97
CA TRP A 212 4.30 -7.91 -2.60
C TRP A 212 4.45 -6.39 -2.39
N GLY A 213 4.79 -5.95 -1.17
CA GLY A 213 5.04 -4.56 -0.86
C GLY A 213 6.17 -3.90 -1.65
N LEU A 214 7.30 -4.58 -1.81
CA LEU A 214 8.41 -4.11 -2.63
C LEU A 214 8.01 -3.99 -4.11
N SER A 215 7.24 -4.97 -4.61
CA SER A 215 6.73 -4.95 -5.97
C SER A 215 5.74 -3.79 -6.18
N PHE A 216 4.92 -3.49 -5.17
CA PHE A 216 4.02 -2.35 -5.14
C PHE A 216 4.78 -1.02 -5.11
N ALA A 217 5.76 -0.88 -4.21
CA ALA A 217 6.58 0.32 -4.10
C ALA A 217 7.35 0.62 -5.39
N TYR A 218 7.85 -0.42 -6.07
CA TYR A 218 8.45 -0.29 -7.39
C TYR A 218 7.45 0.22 -8.43
N LEU A 219 6.23 -0.36 -8.48
CA LEU A 219 5.18 0.08 -9.40
C LEU A 219 4.82 1.56 -9.17
N VAL A 220 4.60 1.98 -7.93
CA VAL A 220 4.30 3.38 -7.60
C VAL A 220 5.47 4.28 -7.99
N GLY A 221 6.71 3.89 -7.66
CA GLY A 221 7.91 4.61 -8.06
C GLY A 221 7.97 4.90 -9.56
N LEU A 222 7.63 3.93 -10.40
CA LEU A 222 7.56 4.13 -11.85
C LEU A 222 6.47 5.14 -12.26
N VAL A 223 5.31 5.12 -11.60
CA VAL A 223 4.22 6.08 -11.88
C VAL A 223 4.66 7.50 -11.52
N ILE A 224 5.33 7.66 -10.38
CA ILE A 224 5.86 8.96 -9.92
C ILE A 224 6.94 9.44 -10.89
N ILE A 225 7.89 8.59 -11.30
CA ILE A 225 8.91 8.95 -12.30
C ILE A 225 8.26 9.41 -13.60
N SER A 226 7.27 8.66 -14.10
CA SER A 226 6.52 9.06 -15.29
C SER A 226 5.86 10.43 -15.12
N HIS A 227 5.31 10.71 -13.93
CA HIS A 227 4.71 12.00 -13.63
C HIS A 227 5.74 13.14 -13.62
N VAL A 228 6.78 13.03 -12.78
CA VAL A 228 7.77 14.11 -12.58
C VAL A 228 8.61 14.36 -13.84
N CYS A 229 8.90 13.31 -14.61
CA CYS A 229 9.62 13.43 -15.89
C CYS A 229 8.70 13.74 -17.08
N LYS A 230 7.37 13.85 -16.87
CA LYS A 230 6.35 14.00 -17.93
C LYS A 230 6.47 12.93 -19.02
N GLY A 231 6.86 11.72 -18.62
CA GLY A 231 7.02 10.55 -19.47
C GLY A 231 5.70 9.78 -19.67
N PRO A 232 5.71 8.75 -20.53
CA PRO A 232 4.55 7.88 -20.71
C PRO A 232 4.26 7.05 -19.46
N PHE A 233 2.97 6.84 -19.17
CA PHE A 233 2.51 6.05 -18.03
C PHE A 233 3.02 4.59 -18.11
N PRO A 234 3.52 4.00 -17.01
CA PRO A 234 4.10 2.66 -17.01
C PRO A 234 3.03 1.57 -16.92
N TYR A 235 2.43 1.19 -18.06
CA TYR A 235 1.39 0.16 -18.12
C TYR A 235 1.90 -1.29 -17.88
N TRP A 236 3.19 -1.54 -18.08
CA TRP A 236 3.80 -2.85 -17.85
C TRP A 236 5.13 -2.70 -17.12
N ASN A 237 5.43 -3.65 -16.24
CA ASN A 237 6.74 -3.77 -15.63
C ASN A 237 7.08 -5.24 -15.37
N TRP A 238 8.38 -5.52 -15.31
CA TRP A 238 8.89 -6.87 -15.15
C TRP A 238 8.74 -7.41 -13.73
N ILE A 239 8.50 -6.55 -12.73
CA ILE A 239 8.29 -7.01 -11.34
C ILE A 239 6.97 -7.77 -11.16
N PHE A 240 6.06 -7.70 -12.15
CA PHE A 240 4.86 -8.53 -12.20
C PHE A 240 5.14 -10.00 -12.50
N VAL A 241 6.23 -10.31 -13.19
CA VAL A 241 6.51 -11.67 -13.66
C VAL A 241 6.61 -12.68 -12.52
N PRO A 242 7.35 -12.42 -11.42
CA PRO A 242 7.35 -13.33 -10.27
C PRO A 242 5.94 -13.55 -9.70
N SER A 243 5.13 -12.49 -9.58
CA SER A 243 3.75 -12.58 -9.05
C SER A 243 2.86 -13.46 -9.94
N ILE A 244 2.93 -13.26 -11.26
CA ILE A 244 2.13 -14.01 -12.25
C ILE A 244 2.60 -15.47 -12.31
N LEU A 245 3.91 -15.72 -12.41
CA LEU A 245 4.45 -17.08 -12.49
C LEU A 245 4.16 -17.88 -11.24
N GLY A 246 4.34 -17.27 -10.06
CA GLY A 246 4.03 -17.91 -8.79
C GLY A 246 2.54 -18.24 -8.67
N ALA A 247 1.66 -17.35 -9.14
CA ALA A 247 0.23 -17.60 -9.21
C ALA A 247 -0.12 -18.77 -10.14
N VAL A 248 0.37 -18.74 -11.38
CA VAL A 248 0.11 -19.80 -12.36
C VAL A 248 0.60 -21.14 -11.84
N ASP A 249 1.84 -21.21 -11.33
CA ASP A 249 2.44 -22.42 -10.79
C ASP A 249 1.66 -22.99 -9.60
N ALA A 250 1.15 -22.13 -8.72
CA ALA A 250 0.37 -22.54 -7.55
C ALA A 250 -1.01 -23.15 -7.93
N HIS A 251 -1.54 -22.85 -9.12
CA HIS A 251 -2.83 -23.38 -9.60
C HIS A 251 -2.69 -24.53 -10.60
N LEU A 252 -1.47 -24.96 -10.92
CA LEU A 252 -1.26 -26.17 -11.71
C LEU A 252 -1.70 -27.43 -10.93
N PRO A 253 -2.23 -28.47 -11.59
CA PRO A 253 -2.54 -29.75 -10.94
C PRO A 253 -1.33 -30.37 -10.24
N GLN A 254 -0.15 -30.13 -10.80
CA GLN A 254 1.15 -30.42 -10.19
C GLN A 254 2.02 -29.18 -10.35
N SER A 255 2.19 -28.42 -9.28
CA SER A 255 3.10 -27.27 -9.27
C SER A 255 4.52 -27.72 -9.63
N ILE A 256 5.22 -26.91 -10.41
CA ILE A 256 6.59 -27.17 -10.86
C ILE A 256 7.58 -26.57 -9.86
N LEU A 257 7.39 -25.28 -9.53
CA LEU A 257 8.25 -24.52 -8.61
C LEU A 257 7.86 -24.75 -7.15
N GLN A 258 6.57 -24.95 -6.88
CA GLN A 258 6.00 -25.07 -5.54
C GLN A 258 5.55 -26.51 -5.20
N ASN A 259 6.23 -27.52 -5.77
CA ASN A 259 5.89 -28.94 -5.62
C ASN A 259 6.03 -29.52 -4.19
N SER A 260 6.67 -28.78 -3.28
CA SER A 260 6.90 -29.18 -1.89
C SER A 260 6.96 -27.96 -0.99
N ALA A 261 6.84 -28.15 0.33
CA ALA A 261 6.91 -27.05 1.30
C ALA A 261 8.26 -26.30 1.21
N ILE A 262 9.37 -27.03 1.08
CA ILE A 262 10.71 -26.46 0.90
C ILE A 262 10.83 -25.72 -0.43
N ALA A 263 10.32 -26.27 -1.53
CA ALA A 263 10.36 -25.58 -2.83
C ALA A 263 9.49 -24.31 -2.84
N THR A 264 8.35 -24.33 -2.16
CA THR A 264 7.51 -23.15 -1.94
C THR A 264 8.26 -22.07 -1.15
N GLN A 265 8.97 -22.47 -0.09
CA GLN A 265 9.82 -21.56 0.67
C GLN A 265 10.89 -20.91 -0.22
N TRP A 266 11.67 -21.71 -0.96
CA TRP A 266 12.67 -21.16 -1.88
C TRP A 266 12.07 -20.24 -2.95
N THR A 267 10.87 -20.55 -3.44
CA THR A 267 10.17 -19.70 -4.41
C THR A 267 9.82 -18.33 -3.80
N VAL A 268 9.24 -18.30 -2.60
CA VAL A 268 8.87 -17.05 -1.91
C VAL A 268 10.10 -16.23 -1.53
N TYR A 269 11.10 -16.83 -0.90
CA TYR A 269 12.33 -16.13 -0.50
C TYR A 269 13.15 -15.70 -1.72
N GLY A 270 13.15 -16.47 -2.80
CA GLY A 270 13.76 -16.10 -4.08
C GLY A 270 13.07 -14.89 -4.71
N ALA A 271 11.74 -14.87 -4.73
CA ALA A 271 10.96 -13.71 -5.19
C ALA A 271 11.21 -12.47 -4.32
N LEU A 272 11.27 -12.64 -3.00
CA LEU A 272 11.62 -11.57 -2.06
C LEU A 272 13.02 -11.02 -2.33
N LEU A 273 14.04 -11.88 -2.46
CA LEU A 273 15.41 -11.48 -2.74
C LEU A 273 15.50 -10.74 -4.08
N LEU A 274 14.86 -11.26 -5.12
CA LEU A 274 14.80 -10.62 -6.43
C LEU A 274 14.14 -9.24 -6.34
N SER A 275 12.97 -9.13 -5.70
CA SER A 275 12.28 -7.84 -5.55
C SER A 275 13.08 -6.83 -4.72
N SER A 276 13.80 -7.30 -3.70
CA SER A 276 14.69 -6.47 -2.88
C SER A 276 15.86 -5.94 -3.72
N ALA A 277 16.49 -6.79 -4.53
CA ALA A 277 17.59 -6.40 -5.40
C ALA A 277 17.14 -5.41 -6.49
N VAL A 278 16.00 -5.69 -7.14
CA VAL A 278 15.42 -4.80 -8.16
C VAL A 278 15.04 -3.45 -7.58
N TYR A 279 14.40 -3.43 -6.41
CA TYR A 279 14.00 -2.18 -5.76
C TYR A 279 15.22 -1.38 -5.26
N ALA A 280 16.21 -2.05 -4.66
CA ALA A 280 17.44 -1.38 -4.23
C ALA A 280 18.20 -0.77 -5.42
N TYR A 281 18.31 -1.52 -6.53
CA TYR A 281 18.91 -0.99 -7.76
C TYR A 281 18.11 0.20 -8.31
N PHE A 282 16.78 0.10 -8.35
CA PHE A 282 15.91 1.18 -8.79
C PHE A 282 16.09 2.46 -7.98
N VAL A 283 16.11 2.36 -6.65
CA VAL A 283 16.34 3.51 -5.77
C VAL A 283 17.73 4.10 -6.03
N TYR A 284 18.76 3.26 -6.12
CA TYR A 284 20.12 3.71 -6.42
C TYR A 284 20.22 4.43 -7.77
N ASP A 285 19.70 3.81 -8.83
CA ASP A 285 19.75 4.31 -10.20
C ASP A 285 19.06 5.66 -10.31
N VAL A 286 17.80 5.74 -9.85
CA VAL A 286 17.00 6.94 -10.00
C VAL A 286 17.53 8.09 -9.13
N ILE A 287 17.92 7.82 -7.88
CA ILE A 287 18.53 8.86 -7.03
C ILE A 287 19.82 9.35 -7.69
N SER A 288 20.70 8.46 -8.13
CA SER A 288 21.98 8.83 -8.75
C SER A 288 21.73 9.68 -9.99
N THR A 289 20.89 9.22 -10.92
CA THR A 289 20.55 9.97 -12.15
C THR A 289 19.96 11.34 -11.83
N ILE A 290 18.98 11.44 -10.93
CA ILE A 290 18.38 12.75 -10.61
C ILE A 290 19.42 13.67 -9.95
N THR A 291 20.27 13.16 -9.07
CA THR A 291 21.31 13.98 -8.42
C THR A 291 22.37 14.44 -9.42
N GLU A 292 22.75 13.61 -10.39
CA GLU A 292 23.69 13.95 -11.47
C GLU A 292 23.09 15.02 -12.41
N GLU A 293 21.86 14.82 -12.87
CA GLU A 293 21.19 15.73 -13.82
C GLU A 293 20.81 17.07 -13.19
N THR A 294 20.45 17.09 -11.89
CA THR A 294 20.05 18.32 -11.20
C THR A 294 21.20 19.04 -10.49
N GLY A 295 22.33 18.36 -10.30
CA GLY A 295 23.45 18.85 -9.48
C GLY A 295 23.12 19.05 -8.01
N LYS A 296 21.96 18.57 -7.54
CA LYS A 296 21.53 18.67 -6.13
C LYS A 296 21.82 17.36 -5.40
N PRO A 297 22.53 17.39 -4.26
CA PRO A 297 22.73 16.19 -3.45
C PRO A 297 21.43 15.75 -2.77
N CYS A 298 21.28 14.44 -2.54
CA CYS A 298 20.09 13.86 -1.91
C CYS A 298 20.00 14.18 -0.40
N PHE A 299 21.07 13.95 0.36
CA PHE A 299 21.04 14.04 1.84
C PHE A 299 21.78 15.26 2.41
N THR A 300 22.12 16.24 1.59
CA THR A 300 22.88 17.42 2.01
C THR A 300 22.15 18.71 1.64
N VAL A 301 22.01 19.63 2.57
CA VAL A 301 21.48 20.98 2.26
C VAL A 301 22.62 21.85 1.77
N VAL A 302 22.51 22.36 0.54
CA VAL A 302 23.49 23.30 -0.02
C VAL A 302 23.20 24.70 0.50
N SER A 303 24.16 25.31 1.20
CA SER A 303 24.06 26.72 1.65
C SER A 303 24.03 27.67 0.44
N LYS A 304 23.18 28.70 0.49
CA LYS A 304 23.11 29.78 -0.51
C LYS A 304 24.44 30.52 -0.70
N ASP A 305 25.32 30.49 0.30
CA ASP A 305 26.58 31.25 0.32
C ASP A 305 27.72 30.53 -0.42
N ARG A 306 27.49 29.33 -0.97
CA ARG A 306 28.52 28.53 -1.66
C ARG A 306 28.42 28.65 -3.19
N LYS A 307 28.22 29.87 -3.68
CA LYS A 307 28.45 30.24 -5.08
C LYS A 307 29.78 30.98 -5.17
N ASP A 308 30.86 30.22 -5.08
CA ASP A 308 32.20 30.62 -5.55
C ASP A 308 32.49 29.85 -6.84
#